data_AF-A0A955IMF6-F1
#
_entry.id   AF-A0A955IMF6-F1
#
_cell.length_a   1.000
_cell.length_b   1.000
_cell.length_c   1.000
_cell.angle_alpha   90.00
_cell.angle_beta   90.00
_cell.angle_gamma   90.00
#
_symmetry.space_group_name_H-M   'P 1'
#
loop_
_entity.id
_entity.type
_entity.pdbx_description
1 polymer ?
#
loop_
_entity_poly.entity_id
_entity_poly.type
_entity_poly.pdbx_seq_one_letter_code
_entity_poly.pdbx_strand_id
1 'polypeptide(L)'
;MTAATDDARGRLQVQLNEKAMMSVRDRASGQAILAPNQQALWQASGLDGAAGCVQPGIEVREVVDGFDVTYTYHNDTGAPKRLGTLYVGGVQFGPIIRSRVFDGDGREALLDHADKPFFGGGNLYPGGLYSPVATLRESDLTIGVSLLYPVLEYKHPVFVRVESPGGVYRRDGANWQVMFRLDADPSAPGILPGETRTYTVTCRFASGDPQFDWLRTLVPYRDYFRKAYGHVQYERDPRPIRAVEVANSSALSKANPRGFTYPEQRSPEVFGWEPWIDTMRAATAQTDVRRFMLVAPTGMFFEHRDLNYPFQFTSGWKQLRAARFGLATLSRFGKELGPGGFGLWWGRCAQVMQGWDEAEWTLLDPDNAAHRAMAFHELDLAQALHASVVGLDTISRLPAWKAYHWLKTLRARYPEMKFVVEPLGADFLHTLAASYVYGTGTAAQVRRIPTGPFLLADFLNPGHETWARIDATNIKREAGLAQHESAPEHLVRRKAVQLANWGYVPILHAHADVRGVFAAPSWDLSIPVDIRELVSAHDDAARQKTNEHAAQ
;
A
#
# COMPACT_ATOMS: atom_id res chain seq x y z
N MET A 1 20.02 33.59 -5.61
CA MET A 1 19.15 33.94 -6.75
C MET A 1 17.78 34.27 -6.21
N THR A 2 17.51 35.55 -5.97
CA THR A 2 16.21 36.07 -5.57
C THR A 2 15.60 36.75 -6.79
N ALA A 3 14.80 36.01 -7.55
CA ALA A 3 14.12 36.49 -8.74
C ALA A 3 12.61 36.62 -8.47
N ALA A 4 12.12 37.84 -8.68
CA ALA A 4 10.76 38.23 -9.05
C ALA A 4 9.60 37.60 -8.26
N THR A 5 9.18 38.29 -7.19
CA THR A 5 7.79 38.27 -6.70
C THR A 5 6.92 39.16 -7.59
N ASP A 6 6.81 38.82 -8.87
CA ASP A 6 5.79 39.38 -9.76
C ASP A 6 4.50 38.59 -9.57
N ASP A 7 3.39 39.32 -9.42
CA ASP A 7 2.01 38.91 -9.16
C ASP A 7 1.65 37.49 -9.68
N ALA A 8 1.86 36.47 -8.83
CA ALA A 8 1.64 35.05 -9.11
C ALA A 8 0.14 34.68 -9.16
N ARG A 9 -0.68 35.53 -9.76
CA ARG A 9 -2.06 35.21 -10.16
C ARG A 9 -2.01 34.27 -11.36
N GLY A 10 -1.92 32.99 -11.01
CA GLY A 10 -2.23 31.78 -11.76
C GLY A 10 -2.03 31.83 -13.27
N ARG A 11 -1.04 31.09 -13.77
CA ARG A 11 -0.88 30.71 -15.19
C ARG A 11 -2.17 30.17 -15.84
N LEU A 12 -3.14 29.74 -15.05
CA LEU A 12 -4.37 29.10 -15.50
C LEU A 12 -5.60 29.98 -15.25
N GLN A 13 -6.54 29.91 -16.19
CA GLN A 13 -7.89 30.44 -16.06
C GLN A 13 -8.86 29.26 -15.96
N VAL A 14 -9.62 29.20 -14.88
CA VAL A 14 -10.60 28.14 -14.60
C VAL A 14 -11.99 28.75 -14.67
N GLN A 15 -12.88 28.11 -15.42
CA GLN A 15 -14.28 28.52 -15.53
C GLN A 15 -15.19 27.32 -15.34
N LEU A 16 -16.23 27.51 -14.55
CA LEU A 16 -17.33 26.57 -14.39
C LEU A 16 -18.57 27.15 -15.08
N ASN A 17 -19.21 26.37 -15.95
CA ASN A 17 -20.47 26.79 -16.57
C ASN A 17 -21.70 26.36 -15.77
N GLU A 18 -22.88 26.80 -16.22
CA GLU A 18 -24.18 26.52 -15.60
C GLU A 18 -24.52 25.02 -15.46
N LYS A 19 -23.87 24.13 -16.21
CA LYS A 19 -24.06 22.67 -16.13
C LYS A 19 -22.99 21.98 -15.28
N ALA A 20 -22.26 22.75 -14.47
CA ALA A 20 -21.12 22.29 -13.68
C ALA A 20 -20.07 21.54 -14.53
N MET A 21 -19.82 22.03 -15.75
CA MET A 21 -18.70 21.58 -16.57
C MET A 21 -17.56 22.58 -16.47
N MET A 22 -16.35 22.05 -16.36
CA MET A 22 -15.15 22.84 -16.13
C MET A 22 -14.38 23.05 -17.43
N SER A 23 -13.79 24.23 -17.56
CA SER A 23 -12.77 24.51 -18.57
C SER A 23 -11.55 25.13 -17.90
N VAL A 24 -10.37 24.78 -18.40
CA VAL A 24 -9.09 25.32 -17.93
C VAL A 24 -8.28 25.72 -19.14
N ARG A 25 -7.86 26.98 -19.18
CA ARG A 25 -6.99 27.53 -20.23
C ARG A 25 -5.68 28.01 -19.63
N ASP A 26 -4.59 27.79 -20.34
CA ASP A 26 -3.35 28.49 -20.07
C ASP A 26 -3.53 29.97 -20.47
N ARG A 27 -3.27 30.89 -19.54
CA ARG A 27 -3.47 32.33 -19.75
C ARG A 27 -2.46 32.92 -20.73
N ALA A 28 -1.25 32.37 -20.79
CA ALA A 28 -0.19 32.89 -21.62
C ALA A 28 -0.39 32.48 -23.09
N SER A 29 -0.75 31.23 -23.34
CA SER A 29 -0.95 30.70 -24.70
C SER A 29 -2.40 30.75 -25.18
N GLY A 30 -3.37 30.87 -24.27
CA GLY A 30 -4.80 30.72 -24.56
C GLY A 30 -5.24 29.28 -24.83
N GLN A 31 -4.31 28.32 -24.80
CA GLN A 31 -4.56 26.91 -25.08
C GLN A 31 -5.52 26.32 -24.05
N ALA A 32 -6.55 25.61 -24.52
CA ALA A 32 -7.41 24.82 -23.65
C ALA A 32 -6.67 23.56 -23.19
N ILE A 33 -6.52 23.41 -21.88
CA ILE A 33 -5.99 22.18 -21.26
C ILE A 33 -7.16 21.25 -20.93
N LEU A 34 -8.21 21.80 -20.31
CA LEU A 34 -9.50 21.14 -20.13
C LEU A 34 -10.56 21.92 -20.91
N ALA A 35 -11.30 21.22 -21.77
CA ALA A 35 -12.45 21.77 -22.48
C ALA A 35 -13.75 21.10 -22.00
N PRO A 36 -14.88 21.82 -21.93
CA PRO A 36 -16.15 21.22 -21.56
C PRO A 36 -16.51 20.07 -22.50
N ASN A 37 -16.74 18.88 -21.96
CA ASN A 37 -16.98 17.66 -22.74
C ASN A 37 -18.36 17.03 -22.45
N GLN A 38 -19.37 17.83 -22.07
CA GLN A 38 -20.70 17.36 -21.63
C GLN A 38 -20.70 16.48 -20.36
N GLN A 39 -19.55 16.22 -19.75
CA GLN A 39 -19.42 15.53 -18.47
C GLN A 39 -19.49 16.57 -17.34
N ALA A 40 -20.53 16.50 -16.51
CA ALA A 40 -20.57 17.26 -15.28
C ALA A 40 -19.51 16.75 -14.29
N LEU A 41 -19.03 17.62 -13.40
CA LEU A 41 -18.08 17.26 -12.34
C LEU A 41 -18.59 16.14 -11.41
N TRP A 42 -19.90 15.93 -11.37
CA TRP A 42 -20.55 14.85 -10.63
C TRP A 42 -21.65 14.18 -11.46
N GLN A 43 -21.79 12.86 -11.34
CA GLN A 43 -22.95 12.12 -11.84
C GLN A 43 -23.39 11.04 -10.86
N ALA A 44 -24.69 10.74 -10.87
CA ALA A 44 -25.21 9.54 -10.21
C ALA A 44 -24.62 8.28 -10.85
N SER A 45 -24.27 7.31 -10.01
CA SER A 45 -23.66 6.04 -10.40
C SER A 45 -24.72 4.97 -10.67
N GLY A 46 -24.56 4.23 -11.78
CA GLY A 46 -25.31 3.00 -12.04
C GLY A 46 -26.75 3.16 -12.53
N LEU A 47 -27.49 2.04 -12.46
CA LEU A 47 -28.84 1.86 -13.01
C LEU A 47 -29.94 2.59 -12.24
N ASP A 48 -29.70 2.95 -10.98
CA ASP A 48 -30.70 3.56 -10.09
C ASP A 48 -31.01 5.04 -10.46
N GLY A 49 -30.24 5.59 -11.40
CA GLY A 49 -30.37 6.97 -11.85
C GLY A 49 -30.16 8.00 -10.73
N ALA A 50 -30.55 9.23 -10.99
CA ALA A 50 -30.37 10.34 -10.05
C ALA A 50 -31.12 10.14 -8.71
N ALA A 51 -32.27 9.45 -8.72
CA ALA A 51 -33.09 9.27 -7.51
C ALA A 51 -32.40 8.43 -6.41
N GLY A 52 -31.43 7.58 -6.78
CA GLY A 52 -30.66 6.77 -5.84
C GLY A 52 -29.47 7.47 -5.17
N CYS A 53 -29.11 8.67 -5.64
CA CYS A 53 -27.91 9.38 -5.21
C CYS A 53 -28.22 10.74 -4.56
N VAL A 54 -27.35 11.18 -3.66
CA VAL A 54 -27.33 12.57 -3.18
C VAL A 54 -26.55 13.41 -4.17
N GLN A 55 -27.18 14.46 -4.71
CA GLN A 55 -26.47 15.46 -5.49
C GLN A 55 -25.69 16.38 -4.56
N PRO A 56 -24.38 16.57 -4.75
CA PRO A 56 -23.60 17.45 -3.91
C PRO A 56 -23.77 18.92 -4.32
N GLY A 57 -23.59 19.83 -3.36
CA GLY A 57 -23.15 21.19 -3.66
C GLY A 57 -21.70 21.16 -4.16
N ILE A 58 -21.39 21.92 -5.21
CA ILE A 58 -20.08 21.93 -5.85
C ILE A 58 -19.49 23.34 -5.80
N GLU A 59 -18.31 23.48 -5.21
CA GLU A 59 -17.53 24.71 -5.18
C GLU A 59 -16.21 24.47 -5.91
N VAL A 60 -15.85 25.38 -6.83
CA VAL A 60 -14.56 25.35 -7.54
C VAL A 60 -13.76 26.57 -7.12
N ARG A 61 -12.52 26.34 -6.70
CA ARG A 61 -11.59 27.39 -6.30
C ARG A 61 -10.32 27.33 -7.14
N GLU A 62 -10.02 28.44 -7.83
CA GLU A 62 -8.70 28.63 -8.46
C GLU A 62 -7.61 28.68 -7.39
N VAL A 63 -6.50 28.00 -7.64
CA VAL A 63 -5.30 28.03 -6.80
C VAL A 63 -4.05 28.15 -7.67
N VAL A 64 -2.90 28.35 -7.04
CA VAL A 64 -1.62 28.30 -7.75
C VAL A 64 -1.48 26.95 -8.45
N ASP A 65 -1.14 27.02 -9.74
CA ASP A 65 -0.94 25.87 -10.61
C ASP A 65 -2.10 24.87 -10.68
N GLY A 66 -3.35 25.33 -10.49
CA GLY A 66 -4.52 24.48 -10.72
C GLY A 66 -5.81 24.95 -10.06
N PHE A 67 -6.57 23.99 -9.54
CA PHE A 67 -7.83 24.26 -8.85
C PHE A 67 -8.19 23.16 -7.86
N ASP A 68 -9.08 23.50 -6.93
CA ASP A 68 -9.73 22.55 -6.04
C ASP A 68 -11.23 22.51 -6.33
N VAL A 69 -11.82 21.32 -6.28
CA VAL A 69 -13.27 21.12 -6.35
C VAL A 69 -13.74 20.50 -5.04
N THR A 70 -14.58 21.21 -4.30
CA THR A 70 -15.18 20.72 -3.06
C THR A 70 -16.61 20.29 -3.31
N TYR A 71 -16.92 19.06 -2.95
CA TYR A 71 -18.23 18.43 -3.05
C TYR A 71 -18.80 18.27 -1.64
N THR A 72 -19.91 18.93 -1.35
CA THR A 72 -20.61 18.82 -0.06
C THR A 72 -21.93 18.08 -0.25
N TYR A 73 -22.02 16.89 0.32
CA TYR A 73 -23.20 16.04 0.30
C TYR A 73 -23.99 16.22 1.59
N HIS A 74 -25.30 16.36 1.48
CA HIS A 74 -26.21 16.31 2.62
C HIS A 74 -27.38 15.37 2.28
N ASN A 75 -27.59 14.34 3.09
CA ASN A 75 -28.68 13.39 2.87
C ASN A 75 -29.92 13.77 3.68
N ASP A 76 -30.78 14.59 3.09
CA ASP A 76 -32.06 15.00 3.70
C ASP A 76 -33.14 13.91 3.69
N THR A 77 -32.84 12.71 3.19
CA THR A 77 -33.83 11.64 3.05
C THR A 77 -33.85 10.70 4.25
N GLY A 78 -34.94 9.96 4.43
CA GLY A 78 -35.07 8.97 5.50
C GLY A 78 -34.33 7.64 5.26
N ALA A 79 -33.55 7.51 4.19
CA ALA A 79 -32.82 6.28 3.86
C ALA A 79 -31.37 6.57 3.44
N PRO A 80 -30.44 5.61 3.59
CA PRO A 80 -29.10 5.75 3.02
C PRO A 80 -29.13 5.98 1.52
N LYS A 81 -28.26 6.86 1.02
CA LYS A 81 -28.17 7.23 -0.40
C LYS A 81 -26.74 7.08 -0.92
N ARG A 82 -26.59 6.81 -2.22
CA ARG A 82 -25.26 6.73 -2.85
C ARG A 82 -24.68 8.11 -3.12
N LEU A 83 -23.36 8.18 -3.25
CA LEU A 83 -22.62 9.43 -3.46
C LEU A 83 -22.28 9.70 -4.93
N GLY A 84 -22.46 8.72 -5.83
CA GLY A 84 -22.17 8.86 -7.25
C GLY A 84 -20.68 8.86 -7.58
N THR A 85 -20.36 9.49 -8.71
CA THR A 85 -19.02 9.54 -9.30
C THR A 85 -18.58 10.98 -9.51
N LEU A 86 -17.35 11.29 -9.09
CA LEU A 86 -16.66 12.56 -9.33
C LEU A 86 -15.81 12.46 -10.60
N TYR A 87 -15.77 13.53 -11.39
CA TYR A 87 -15.00 13.59 -12.63
C TYR A 87 -14.12 14.83 -12.67
N VAL A 88 -12.89 14.64 -13.17
CA VAL A 88 -12.06 15.70 -13.74
C VAL A 88 -11.81 15.31 -15.18
N GLY A 89 -12.68 15.81 -16.07
CA GLY A 89 -12.72 15.40 -17.48
C GLY A 89 -12.42 16.51 -18.47
N GLY A 90 -12.46 16.15 -19.75
CA GLY A 90 -12.24 17.08 -20.85
C GLY A 90 -10.77 17.42 -21.09
N VAL A 91 -9.83 16.64 -20.56
CA VAL A 91 -8.38 16.85 -20.76
C VAL A 91 -8.05 16.64 -22.24
N GLN A 92 -7.59 17.69 -22.91
CA GLN A 92 -7.33 17.76 -24.35
C GLN A 92 -5.92 17.29 -24.71
N PHE A 93 -5.52 16.13 -24.18
CA PHE A 93 -4.32 15.45 -24.64
C PHE A 93 -4.62 14.60 -25.88
N GLY A 94 -3.60 14.32 -26.68
CA GLY A 94 -3.66 13.39 -27.78
C GLY A 94 -3.99 11.95 -27.37
N PRO A 95 -4.03 11.02 -28.35
CA PRO A 95 -4.50 9.66 -28.12
C PRO A 95 -3.62 8.84 -27.20
N ILE A 96 -2.36 9.24 -27.00
CA ILE A 96 -1.38 8.54 -26.18
C ILE A 96 -0.94 9.44 -25.03
N ILE A 97 -1.14 8.98 -23.81
CA ILE A 97 -0.66 9.64 -22.60
C ILE A 97 0.24 8.71 -21.79
N ARG A 98 1.06 9.31 -20.94
CA ARG A 98 1.79 8.62 -19.89
C ARG A 98 1.05 8.81 -18.57
N SER A 99 0.79 7.72 -17.87
CA SER A 99 0.18 7.71 -16.54
C SER A 99 1.04 6.88 -15.58
N ARG A 100 0.72 6.90 -14.29
CA ARG A 100 1.46 6.19 -13.24
C ARG A 100 0.54 5.15 -12.61
N VAL A 101 1.09 3.97 -12.34
CA VAL A 101 0.36 2.85 -11.75
C VAL A 101 0.62 2.79 -10.25
N PHE A 102 -0.37 3.18 -9.45
CA PHE A 102 -0.25 3.31 -8.00
C PHE A 102 -0.73 2.08 -7.20
N ASP A 103 -0.88 0.91 -7.83
CA ASP A 103 -1.05 -0.37 -7.13
C ASP A 103 0.31 -1.02 -6.75
N GLY A 104 1.40 -0.26 -6.90
CA GLY A 104 2.79 -0.63 -6.62
C GLY A 104 3.69 0.60 -6.56
N ASP A 105 4.87 0.52 -7.17
CA ASP A 105 5.97 1.50 -7.10
C ASP A 105 5.73 2.83 -7.84
N GLY A 106 4.58 3.02 -8.50
CA GLY A 106 4.33 4.21 -9.30
C GLY A 106 5.05 4.18 -10.66
N ARG A 107 5.31 3.00 -11.22
CA ARG A 107 5.86 2.89 -12.59
C ARG A 107 4.97 3.57 -13.62
N GLU A 108 5.60 4.06 -14.67
CA GLU A 108 4.90 4.68 -15.79
C GLU A 108 4.21 3.62 -16.67
N ALA A 109 3.01 3.95 -17.16
CA ALA A 109 2.28 3.18 -18.13
C ALA A 109 1.84 4.09 -19.29
N LEU A 110 1.94 3.59 -20.51
CA LEU A 110 1.35 4.22 -21.68
C LEU A 110 -0.12 3.82 -21.76
N LEU A 111 -0.99 4.81 -21.87
CA LEU A 111 -2.41 4.61 -22.15
C LEU A 111 -2.68 5.17 -23.54
N ASP A 112 -3.34 4.39 -24.38
CA ASP A 112 -3.69 4.77 -25.74
C ASP A 112 -5.18 4.50 -25.97
N HIS A 113 -5.94 5.56 -26.23
CA HIS A 113 -7.36 5.40 -26.52
C HIS A 113 -7.65 5.13 -28.00
N ALA A 114 -6.70 5.37 -28.92
CA ALA A 114 -6.82 5.14 -30.36
C ALA A 114 -8.14 5.68 -30.96
N ASP A 115 -8.50 6.92 -30.57
CA ASP A 115 -9.80 7.57 -30.82
C ASP A 115 -11.04 6.69 -30.55
N LYS A 116 -11.00 5.85 -29.52
CA LYS A 116 -12.10 4.98 -29.07
C LYS A 116 -12.32 5.18 -27.57
N PRO A 117 -13.51 4.82 -27.04
CA PRO A 117 -13.69 4.75 -25.60
C PRO A 117 -12.63 3.81 -25.02
N PHE A 118 -11.90 4.28 -24.02
CA PHE A 118 -10.81 3.54 -23.40
C PHE A 118 -11.02 3.44 -21.90
N PHE A 119 -10.89 2.22 -21.39
CA PHE A 119 -10.97 1.91 -19.98
C PHE A 119 -9.73 1.13 -19.57
N GLY A 120 -8.70 1.84 -19.08
CA GLY A 120 -7.39 1.27 -18.73
C GLY A 120 -7.37 0.39 -17.48
N GLY A 121 -8.54 -0.08 -17.04
CA GLY A 121 -8.74 -0.61 -15.71
C GLY A 121 -8.83 0.51 -14.66
N GLY A 122 -8.80 0.14 -13.41
CA GLY A 122 -8.85 1.02 -12.24
C GLY A 122 -8.83 0.16 -11.00
N ASN A 123 -8.61 0.76 -9.85
CA ASN A 123 -8.45 0.02 -8.60
C ASN A 123 -9.17 0.74 -7.45
N LEU A 124 -9.46 0.00 -6.38
CA LEU A 124 -10.08 0.52 -5.17
C LEU A 124 -9.03 1.13 -4.26
N TYR A 125 -9.28 2.32 -3.73
CA TYR A 125 -8.60 2.86 -2.56
C TYR A 125 -9.57 2.90 -1.37
N PRO A 126 -9.19 2.40 -0.19
CA PRO A 126 -7.99 1.61 0.06
C PRO A 126 -8.10 0.17 -0.45
N GLY A 127 -6.95 -0.49 -0.64
CA GLY A 127 -6.85 -1.95 -0.84
C GLY A 127 -6.22 -2.38 -2.16
N GLY A 128 -6.64 -1.77 -3.27
CA GLY A 128 -6.05 -1.99 -4.60
C GLY A 128 -5.10 -0.88 -5.06
N LEU A 129 -5.11 0.27 -4.39
CA LEU A 129 -4.22 1.41 -4.64
C LEU A 129 -3.50 1.81 -3.36
N TYR A 130 -2.26 2.29 -3.53
CA TYR A 130 -1.49 2.89 -2.46
C TYR A 130 -2.07 4.23 -2.00
N SER A 131 -2.54 5.07 -2.94
CA SER A 131 -3.18 6.38 -2.67
C SER A 131 -4.30 6.67 -3.69
N PRO A 132 -5.31 7.50 -3.36
CA PRO A 132 -6.40 7.86 -4.25
C PRO A 132 -5.99 9.02 -5.17
N VAL A 133 -4.96 8.78 -5.98
CA VAL A 133 -4.37 9.77 -6.88
C VAL A 133 -4.24 9.21 -8.30
N ALA A 134 -4.19 10.09 -9.29
CA ALA A 134 -3.96 9.77 -10.69
C ALA A 134 -3.09 10.85 -11.34
N THR A 135 -2.32 10.47 -12.36
CA THR A 135 -1.49 11.41 -13.13
C THR A 135 -1.69 11.19 -14.62
N LEU A 136 -1.70 12.27 -15.39
CA LEU A 136 -1.74 12.26 -16.85
C LEU A 136 -0.60 13.13 -17.35
N ARG A 137 0.10 12.68 -18.38
CA ARG A 137 1.18 13.44 -19.00
C ARG A 137 1.15 13.29 -20.50
N GLU A 138 1.25 14.43 -21.17
CA GLU A 138 1.54 14.53 -22.61
C GLU A 138 2.60 15.61 -22.79
N SER A 139 3.62 15.31 -23.59
CA SER A 139 4.74 16.22 -23.84
C SER A 139 5.38 16.70 -22.52
N ASP A 140 5.41 18.01 -22.29
CA ASP A 140 5.95 18.69 -21.11
C ASP A 140 4.91 18.93 -20.01
N LEU A 141 3.61 18.77 -20.29
CA LEU A 141 2.56 19.05 -19.33
C LEU A 141 2.16 17.79 -18.56
N THR A 142 2.28 17.87 -17.23
CA THR A 142 1.82 16.85 -16.29
C THR A 142 0.64 17.38 -15.48
N ILE A 143 -0.41 16.56 -15.36
CA ILE A 143 -1.59 16.81 -14.54
C ILE A 143 -1.62 15.78 -13.43
N GLY A 144 -1.69 16.22 -12.17
CA GLY A 144 -1.97 15.37 -11.02
C GLY A 144 -3.37 15.66 -10.50
N VAL A 145 -4.14 14.59 -10.25
CA VAL A 145 -5.47 14.67 -9.68
C VAL A 145 -5.52 13.81 -8.43
N SER A 146 -5.93 14.39 -7.30
CA SER A 146 -5.98 13.69 -6.01
C SER A 146 -7.32 13.89 -5.33
N LEU A 147 -7.78 12.88 -4.61
CA LEU A 147 -8.92 12.99 -3.70
C LEU A 147 -8.41 13.13 -2.26
N LEU A 148 -8.70 14.24 -1.61
CA LEU A 148 -8.45 14.44 -0.18
C LEU A 148 -9.51 13.67 0.61
N TYR A 149 -9.23 12.38 0.84
CA TYR A 149 -10.23 11.43 1.33
C TYR A 149 -10.04 11.10 2.83
N PRO A 150 -10.98 11.47 3.71
CA PRO A 150 -10.91 11.12 5.14
C PRO A 150 -11.40 9.68 5.36
N VAL A 151 -10.58 8.71 4.94
CA VAL A 151 -10.93 7.28 4.91
C VAL A 151 -11.31 6.73 6.28
N LEU A 152 -10.69 7.24 7.36
CA LEU A 152 -10.97 6.79 8.73
C LEU A 152 -12.33 7.29 9.24
N GLU A 153 -12.84 8.39 8.68
CA GLU A 153 -14.15 8.95 9.01
C GLU A 153 -15.24 8.31 8.15
N TYR A 154 -15.06 8.33 6.82
CA TYR A 154 -16.10 7.95 5.86
C TYR A 154 -16.18 6.45 5.58
N LYS A 155 -15.10 5.69 5.82
CA LYS A 155 -15.11 4.22 5.89
C LYS A 155 -15.79 3.52 4.70
N HIS A 156 -15.45 3.92 3.48
CA HIS A 156 -15.86 3.23 2.25
C HIS A 156 -14.70 3.17 1.24
N PRO A 157 -14.73 2.26 0.26
CA PRO A 157 -13.76 2.31 -0.82
C PRO A 157 -14.17 3.34 -1.88
N VAL A 158 -13.16 3.86 -2.58
CA VAL A 158 -13.28 4.74 -3.76
C VAL A 158 -12.59 4.06 -4.93
N PHE A 159 -13.28 3.90 -6.05
CA PHE A 159 -12.65 3.38 -7.27
C PHE A 159 -12.05 4.53 -8.08
N VAL A 160 -10.74 4.45 -8.36
CA VAL A 160 -10.00 5.47 -9.11
C VAL A 160 -9.60 4.93 -10.47
N ARG A 161 -9.79 5.75 -11.51
CA ARG A 161 -9.49 5.37 -12.90
C ARG A 161 -9.12 6.58 -13.75
N VAL A 162 -8.20 6.35 -14.69
CA VAL A 162 -7.96 7.21 -15.86
C VAL A 162 -8.64 6.56 -17.07
N GLU A 163 -9.44 7.31 -17.82
CA GLU A 163 -10.20 6.79 -18.96
C GLU A 163 -10.38 7.84 -20.06
N SER A 164 -10.79 7.36 -21.24
CA SER A 164 -11.32 8.20 -22.31
C SER A 164 -12.79 7.84 -22.53
N PRO A 165 -13.75 8.72 -22.17
CA PRO A 165 -15.16 8.38 -22.20
C PRO A 165 -15.68 8.26 -23.64
N GLY A 166 -16.80 7.56 -23.83
CA GLY A 166 -17.47 7.41 -25.12
C GLY A 166 -18.72 8.29 -25.29
N GLY A 167 -19.43 8.09 -26.41
CA GLY A 167 -20.77 8.65 -26.63
C GLY A 167 -20.80 10.18 -26.67
N VAL A 168 -21.78 10.75 -25.97
CA VAL A 168 -22.03 12.21 -25.94
C VAL A 168 -20.84 13.01 -25.38
N TYR A 169 -19.98 12.36 -24.59
CA TYR A 169 -18.81 12.99 -23.97
C TYR A 169 -17.63 13.19 -24.93
N ARG A 170 -17.80 12.81 -26.20
CA ARG A 170 -16.81 12.96 -27.28
C ARG A 170 -17.24 13.90 -28.40
N ARG A 171 -18.30 14.72 -28.20
CA ARG A 171 -18.84 15.56 -29.28
C ARG A 171 -17.76 16.45 -29.93
N ASP A 172 -16.77 16.89 -29.14
CA ASP A 172 -15.68 17.77 -29.58
C ASP A 172 -14.33 17.03 -29.72
N GLY A 173 -14.36 15.70 -29.83
CA GLY A 173 -13.17 14.85 -29.92
C GLY A 173 -13.01 13.89 -28.73
N ALA A 174 -12.08 12.94 -28.88
CA ALA A 174 -11.65 12.13 -27.75
C ALA A 174 -10.92 13.01 -26.72
N ASN A 175 -11.10 12.70 -25.45
CA ASN A 175 -10.46 13.39 -24.35
C ASN A 175 -10.15 12.39 -23.23
N TRP A 176 -9.34 12.82 -22.26
CA TRP A 176 -9.05 12.03 -21.06
C TRP A 176 -9.79 12.57 -19.85
N GLN A 177 -10.05 11.70 -18.88
CA GLN A 177 -10.59 12.07 -17.58
C GLN A 177 -10.07 11.19 -16.44
N VAL A 178 -10.09 11.76 -15.24
CA VAL A 178 -9.93 11.05 -13.98
C VAL A 178 -11.30 10.89 -13.34
N MET A 179 -11.59 9.68 -12.88
CA MET A 179 -12.84 9.29 -12.25
C MET A 179 -12.58 8.83 -10.81
N PHE A 180 -13.37 9.34 -9.85
CA PHE A 180 -13.47 8.82 -8.49
C PHE A 180 -14.91 8.37 -8.23
N ARG A 181 -15.15 7.05 -8.21
CA ARG A 181 -16.48 6.50 -7.88
C ARG A 181 -16.55 6.19 -6.39
N LEU A 182 -17.40 6.94 -5.67
CA LEU A 182 -17.49 6.93 -4.21
C LEU A 182 -18.35 5.78 -3.66
N ASP A 183 -19.11 5.11 -4.51
CA ASP A 183 -19.97 3.97 -4.18
C ASP A 183 -19.47 2.68 -4.85
N ALA A 184 -18.15 2.51 -4.89
CA ALA A 184 -17.53 1.43 -5.63
C ALA A 184 -17.83 0.03 -5.08
N ASP A 185 -18.20 -0.06 -3.80
CA ASP A 185 -18.69 -1.26 -3.15
C ASP A 185 -20.20 -1.11 -2.93
N PRO A 186 -21.04 -1.91 -3.62
CA PRO A 186 -22.49 -1.84 -3.47
C PRO A 186 -22.98 -2.29 -2.08
N SER A 187 -22.13 -2.96 -1.30
CA SER A 187 -22.43 -3.38 0.08
C SER A 187 -22.05 -2.32 1.12
N ALA A 188 -21.25 -1.33 0.76
CA ALA A 188 -20.91 -0.23 1.66
C ALA A 188 -22.17 0.61 1.92
N PRO A 189 -22.48 0.94 3.19
CA PRO A 189 -23.56 1.87 3.48
C PRO A 189 -23.21 3.20 2.80
N GLY A 190 -24.17 3.75 2.07
CA GLY A 190 -24.05 5.09 1.48
C GLY A 190 -23.92 6.18 2.54
N ILE A 191 -24.22 7.42 2.18
CA ILE A 191 -24.39 8.48 3.17
C ILE A 191 -25.69 8.25 3.94
N LEU A 192 -25.64 8.23 5.27
CA LEU A 192 -26.78 7.94 6.14
C LEU A 192 -27.77 9.13 6.20
N PRO A 193 -29.04 8.91 6.59
CA PRO A 193 -30.00 10.00 6.83
C PRO A 193 -29.44 11.08 7.77
N GLY A 194 -29.53 12.35 7.37
CA GLY A 194 -29.04 13.51 8.12
C GLY A 194 -27.52 13.67 8.14
N GLU A 195 -26.76 12.76 7.53
CA GLU A 195 -25.30 12.85 7.46
C GLU A 195 -24.87 13.87 6.40
N THR A 196 -23.76 14.55 6.68
CA THR A 196 -23.05 15.43 5.75
C THR A 196 -21.65 14.90 5.51
N ARG A 197 -21.21 14.84 4.26
CA ARG A 197 -19.83 14.50 3.89
C ARG A 197 -19.25 15.52 2.92
N THR A 198 -17.96 15.79 3.04
CA THR A 198 -17.24 16.72 2.18
C THR A 198 -16.03 16.03 1.56
N TYR A 199 -15.92 16.12 0.24
CA TYR A 199 -14.80 15.59 -0.53
C TYR A 199 -14.14 16.73 -1.28
N THR A 200 -12.81 16.79 -1.28
CA THR A 200 -12.08 17.76 -2.11
C THR A 200 -11.24 17.01 -3.13
N VAL A 201 -11.44 17.33 -4.41
CA VAL A 201 -10.58 16.89 -5.50
C VAL A 201 -9.64 18.02 -5.85
N THR A 202 -8.33 17.78 -5.77
CA THR A 202 -7.32 18.76 -6.16
C THR A 202 -6.76 18.39 -7.53
N CYS A 203 -6.70 19.35 -8.44
CA CYS A 203 -6.03 19.20 -9.73
C CYS A 203 -4.87 20.19 -9.80
N ARG A 204 -3.68 19.71 -10.14
CA ARG A 204 -2.48 20.54 -10.30
C ARG A 204 -1.77 20.23 -11.60
N PHE A 205 -1.13 21.26 -12.13
CA PHE A 205 -0.42 21.24 -13.40
C PHE A 205 1.06 21.55 -13.14
N ALA A 206 1.95 20.82 -13.80
CA ALA A 206 3.38 21.08 -13.76
C ALA A 206 3.96 20.91 -15.16
N SER A 207 4.98 21.70 -15.45
CA SER A 207 5.77 21.58 -16.68
C SER A 207 7.25 21.71 -16.38
N GLY A 208 8.07 20.84 -16.94
CA GLY A 208 9.48 20.76 -16.59
C GLY A 208 10.06 19.35 -16.67
N ASP A 209 10.51 18.82 -15.53
CA ASP A 209 11.16 17.51 -15.45
C ASP A 209 10.12 16.38 -15.47
N PRO A 210 10.01 15.62 -16.57
CA PRO A 210 9.01 14.57 -16.70
C PRO A 210 9.16 13.43 -15.69
N GLN A 211 10.34 13.28 -15.08
CA GLN A 211 10.58 12.23 -14.09
C GLN A 211 9.88 12.53 -12.76
N PHE A 212 9.80 13.81 -12.37
CA PHE A 212 9.39 14.21 -11.01
C PHE A 212 8.28 15.26 -10.94
N ASP A 213 7.91 15.90 -12.05
CA ASP A 213 6.82 16.88 -12.07
C ASP A 213 5.50 16.34 -11.53
N TRP A 214 5.24 15.06 -11.76
CA TRP A 214 4.05 14.39 -11.22
C TRP A 214 4.04 14.33 -9.69
N LEU A 215 5.19 14.40 -9.00
CA LEU A 215 5.20 14.52 -7.53
C LEU A 215 4.80 15.93 -7.09
N ARG A 216 5.23 16.96 -7.83
CA ARG A 216 4.86 18.35 -7.55
C ARG A 216 3.36 18.56 -7.66
N THR A 217 2.71 17.92 -8.63
CA THR A 217 1.25 17.98 -8.77
C THR A 217 0.48 17.27 -7.66
N LEU A 218 1.13 16.42 -6.85
CA LEU A 218 0.53 15.69 -5.73
C LEU A 218 0.82 16.31 -4.35
N VAL A 219 1.49 17.46 -4.29
CA VAL A 219 1.76 18.19 -3.04
C VAL A 219 0.50 18.41 -2.18
N PRO A 220 -0.66 18.83 -2.73
CA PRO A 220 -1.87 19.00 -1.92
C PRO A 220 -2.31 17.73 -1.19
N TYR A 221 -2.19 16.57 -1.85
CA TYR A 221 -2.51 15.29 -1.24
C TYR A 221 -1.52 14.92 -0.15
N ARG A 222 -0.22 15.13 -0.36
CA ARG A 222 0.81 14.90 0.66
C ARG A 222 0.53 15.72 1.92
N ASP A 223 0.25 17.01 1.77
CA ASP A 223 0.04 17.91 2.90
C ASP A 223 -1.22 17.52 3.68
N TYR A 224 -2.30 17.21 2.97
CA TYR A 224 -3.51 16.63 3.56
C TYR A 224 -3.21 15.32 4.30
N PHE A 225 -2.52 14.39 3.63
CA PHE A 225 -2.19 13.07 4.15
C PHE A 225 -1.41 13.17 5.46
N ARG A 226 -0.34 13.97 5.49
CA ARG A 226 0.49 14.14 6.70
C ARG A 226 -0.28 14.80 7.83
N LYS A 227 -1.12 15.79 7.51
CA LYS A 227 -2.00 16.41 8.51
C LYS A 227 -3.01 15.42 9.08
N ALA A 228 -3.57 14.54 8.25
CA ALA A 228 -4.63 13.61 8.65
C ALA A 228 -4.09 12.36 9.35
N TYR A 229 -2.95 11.82 8.90
CA TYR A 229 -2.46 10.49 9.31
C TYR A 229 -1.10 10.52 9.99
N GLY A 230 -0.38 11.64 9.92
CA GLY A 230 0.96 11.81 10.51
C GLY A 230 2.07 11.21 9.66
N HIS A 231 3.25 11.07 10.28
CA HIS A 231 4.43 10.44 9.69
C HIS A 231 4.49 8.95 10.02
N VAL A 232 5.49 8.24 9.47
CA VAL A 232 5.85 6.89 9.90
C VAL A 232 6.15 6.89 11.40
N GLN A 233 5.55 5.94 12.11
CA GLN A 233 5.60 5.86 13.57
C GLN A 233 6.44 4.67 14.06
N TYR A 234 7.17 3.99 13.19
CA TYR A 234 8.07 2.90 13.54
C TYR A 234 9.49 3.21 13.04
N GLU A 235 10.49 2.55 13.63
CA GLU A 235 11.87 2.71 13.19
C GLU A 235 12.15 1.81 11.99
N ARG A 236 12.68 2.40 10.91
CA ARG A 236 13.13 1.66 9.72
C ARG A 236 14.38 0.84 10.04
N ASP A 237 14.38 -0.43 9.68
CA ASP A 237 15.57 -1.28 9.73
C ASP A 237 16.00 -1.68 8.31
N PRO A 238 17.12 -1.14 7.79
CA PRO A 238 17.54 -1.36 6.41
C PRO A 238 18.22 -2.71 6.16
N ARG A 239 18.51 -3.48 7.22
CA ARG A 239 19.24 -4.75 7.10
C ARG A 239 18.38 -5.80 6.39
N PRO A 240 18.97 -6.68 5.57
CA PRO A 240 18.23 -7.71 4.85
C PRO A 240 17.70 -8.77 5.83
N ILE A 241 16.64 -9.45 5.43
CA ILE A 241 15.95 -10.45 6.24
C ILE A 241 16.10 -11.81 5.57
N ARG A 242 16.40 -12.85 6.34
CA ARG A 242 16.28 -14.23 5.89
C ARG A 242 14.91 -14.77 6.27
N ALA A 243 14.10 -15.10 5.27
CA ALA A 243 12.91 -15.91 5.50
C ALA A 243 13.31 -17.37 5.70
N VAL A 244 12.76 -17.97 6.74
CA VAL A 244 12.95 -19.38 7.09
C VAL A 244 11.58 -20.03 7.00
N GLU A 245 11.32 -20.70 5.88
CA GLU A 245 10.06 -21.38 5.62
C GLU A 245 10.03 -22.72 6.36
N VAL A 246 9.44 -22.71 7.55
CA VAL A 246 9.39 -23.86 8.47
C VAL A 246 8.48 -24.96 7.92
N ALA A 247 7.41 -24.57 7.21
CA ALA A 247 6.48 -25.46 6.56
C ALA A 247 6.07 -24.94 5.18
N ASN A 248 5.76 -25.83 4.25
CA ASN A 248 5.24 -25.48 2.93
C ASN A 248 4.31 -26.56 2.36
N SER A 249 3.59 -26.20 1.29
CA SER A 249 2.57 -27.06 0.68
C SER A 249 3.14 -28.30 -0.02
N SER A 250 4.39 -28.26 -0.49
CA SER A 250 5.02 -29.41 -1.16
C SER A 250 5.45 -30.51 -0.19
N ALA A 251 5.60 -30.20 1.09
CA ALA A 251 5.92 -31.17 2.14
C ALA A 251 4.68 -31.84 2.78
N LEU A 252 3.47 -31.41 2.41
CA LEU A 252 2.21 -31.95 2.95
C LEU A 252 1.99 -33.40 2.53
N SER A 253 1.84 -34.28 3.52
CA SER A 253 1.47 -35.68 3.32
C SER A 253 0.71 -36.20 4.54
N LYS A 254 0.09 -37.39 4.45
CA LYS A 254 -0.57 -38.00 5.62
C LYS A 254 0.39 -38.22 6.80
N ALA A 255 1.68 -38.43 6.53
CA ALA A 255 2.72 -38.59 7.54
C ALA A 255 3.32 -37.25 8.02
N ASN A 256 3.06 -36.16 7.29
CA ASN A 256 3.50 -34.80 7.61
C ASN A 256 2.34 -33.82 7.36
N PRO A 257 1.25 -33.89 8.16
CA PRO A 257 0.06 -33.09 7.91
C PRO A 257 0.32 -31.60 8.09
N ARG A 258 1.33 -31.21 8.88
CA ARG A 258 1.72 -29.80 9.04
C ARG A 258 2.67 -29.30 7.95
N GLY A 259 3.13 -30.18 7.06
CA GLY A 259 3.98 -29.80 5.93
C GLY A 259 5.33 -29.20 6.35
N PHE A 260 5.88 -29.61 7.50
CA PHE A 260 7.20 -29.14 7.93
C PHE A 260 8.26 -29.51 6.89
N THR A 261 9.12 -28.55 6.53
CA THR A 261 10.07 -28.72 5.42
C THR A 261 11.22 -29.64 5.80
N TYR A 262 11.60 -30.50 4.84
CA TYR A 262 12.60 -31.56 4.95
C TYR A 262 14.03 -31.02 4.81
N PRO A 263 15.07 -31.68 5.36
CA PRO A 263 15.20 -33.13 5.57
C PRO A 263 14.50 -33.65 6.84
N GLU A 264 14.25 -34.97 6.87
CA GLU A 264 13.52 -35.77 7.87
C GLU A 264 13.86 -35.47 9.34
N GLN A 265 14.94 -34.73 9.60
CA GLN A 265 15.55 -34.44 10.90
C GLN A 265 15.28 -33.02 11.43
N ARG A 266 14.40 -32.24 10.80
CA ARG A 266 14.17 -30.83 11.18
C ARG A 266 12.74 -30.48 11.56
N SER A 267 11.81 -31.44 11.52
CA SER A 267 10.43 -31.18 11.95
C SER A 267 10.40 -30.71 13.42
N PRO A 268 9.85 -29.52 13.73
CA PRO A 268 9.69 -29.08 15.11
C PRO A 268 8.87 -30.04 15.96
N GLU A 269 7.98 -30.81 15.35
CA GLU A 269 7.17 -31.82 16.02
C GLU A 269 8.00 -32.97 16.62
N VAL A 270 9.09 -33.36 15.94
CA VAL A 270 9.92 -34.50 16.31
C VAL A 270 11.21 -34.05 17.01
N PHE A 271 11.85 -33.00 16.51
CA PHE A 271 13.20 -32.57 16.94
C PHE A 271 13.22 -31.26 17.72
N GLY A 272 12.07 -30.61 17.90
CA GLY A 272 12.00 -29.27 18.50
C GLY A 272 12.67 -28.21 17.63
N TRP A 273 13.12 -27.12 18.24
CA TRP A 273 13.60 -25.93 17.53
C TRP A 273 15.10 -25.89 17.25
N GLU A 274 15.90 -26.76 17.89
CA GLU A 274 17.37 -26.73 17.75
C GLU A 274 17.83 -26.80 16.29
N PRO A 275 17.31 -27.69 15.42
CA PRO A 275 17.79 -27.78 14.03
C PRO A 275 17.54 -26.50 13.22
N TRP A 276 16.46 -25.77 13.52
CA TRP A 276 16.16 -24.49 12.90
C TRP A 276 17.06 -23.39 13.43
N ILE A 277 17.33 -23.38 14.73
CA ILE A 277 18.24 -22.44 15.38
C ILE A 277 19.67 -22.62 14.84
N ASP A 278 20.15 -23.87 14.73
CA ASP A 278 21.45 -24.17 14.16
C ASP A 278 21.55 -23.71 12.69
N THR A 279 20.49 -23.89 11.92
CA THR A 279 20.42 -23.39 10.54
C THR A 279 20.52 -21.87 10.48
N MET A 280 19.83 -21.15 11.38
CA MET A 280 19.89 -19.70 11.46
C MET A 280 21.26 -19.20 11.94
N ARG A 281 21.86 -19.84 12.95
CA ARG A 281 23.23 -19.55 13.40
C ARG A 281 24.27 -19.78 12.31
N ALA A 282 24.14 -20.88 11.56
CA ALA A 282 25.00 -21.15 10.41
C ALA A 282 24.86 -20.06 9.33
N ALA A 283 23.63 -19.61 9.04
CA ALA A 283 23.40 -18.51 8.11
C ALA A 283 24.04 -17.20 8.62
N THR A 284 23.87 -16.88 9.90
CA THR A 284 24.54 -15.76 10.58
C THR A 284 26.06 -15.79 10.39
N ALA A 285 26.68 -16.96 10.57
CA ALA A 285 28.13 -17.12 10.40
C ALA A 285 28.58 -16.99 8.93
N GLN A 286 27.76 -17.42 7.96
CA GLN A 286 28.12 -17.48 6.54
C GLN A 286 27.85 -16.18 5.78
N THR A 287 26.72 -15.51 6.06
CA THR A 287 26.18 -14.42 5.22
C THR A 287 25.99 -13.11 5.99
N ASP A 288 26.37 -13.08 7.27
CA ASP A 288 26.17 -11.97 8.20
C ASP A 288 24.70 -11.54 8.41
N VAL A 289 23.73 -12.34 7.97
CA VAL A 289 22.32 -12.06 8.25
C VAL A 289 22.05 -12.22 9.75
N ARG A 290 21.40 -11.21 10.33
CA ARG A 290 20.98 -11.18 11.76
C ARG A 290 19.48 -11.00 11.94
N ARG A 291 18.72 -10.87 10.85
CA ARG A 291 17.26 -10.74 10.87
C ARG A 291 16.64 -11.99 10.26
N PHE A 292 15.83 -12.68 11.04
CA PHE A 292 15.15 -13.90 10.62
C PHE A 292 13.64 -13.73 10.76
N MET A 293 12.92 -14.22 9.76
CA MET A 293 11.47 -14.30 9.76
C MET A 293 11.06 -15.76 9.60
N LEU A 294 10.51 -16.38 10.64
CA LEU A 294 9.96 -17.73 10.52
C LEU A 294 8.59 -17.67 9.83
N VAL A 295 8.48 -18.31 8.68
CA VAL A 295 7.26 -18.39 7.87
C VAL A 295 6.58 -19.73 8.10
N ALA A 296 5.25 -19.72 8.22
CA ALA A 296 4.42 -20.87 8.59
C ALA A 296 4.93 -21.61 9.86
N PRO A 297 5.19 -20.87 10.97
CA PRO A 297 5.88 -21.42 12.14
C PRO A 297 5.19 -22.62 12.80
N THR A 298 3.87 -22.74 12.72
CA THR A 298 3.11 -23.88 13.28
C THR A 298 2.76 -24.93 12.25
N GLY A 299 3.03 -24.72 10.97
CA GLY A 299 2.65 -25.62 9.89
C GLY A 299 1.65 -25.02 8.90
N MET A 300 1.30 -25.83 7.92
CA MET A 300 0.30 -25.58 6.88
C MET A 300 -0.98 -26.37 7.16
N PHE A 301 -2.07 -26.00 6.51
CA PHE A 301 -3.29 -26.81 6.47
C PHE A 301 -3.14 -28.00 5.52
N PHE A 302 -3.53 -29.19 5.99
CA PHE A 302 -3.47 -30.43 5.23
C PHE A 302 -4.72 -30.64 4.40
N GLU A 303 -5.89 -30.52 5.04
CA GLU A 303 -7.20 -30.72 4.42
C GLU A 303 -7.63 -29.46 3.66
N HIS A 304 -7.43 -28.29 4.24
CA HIS A 304 -7.83 -27.00 3.64
C HIS A 304 -6.62 -26.25 3.06
N ARG A 305 -5.97 -26.87 2.06
CA ARG A 305 -4.70 -26.34 1.49
C ARG A 305 -4.82 -24.97 0.83
N ASP A 306 -5.99 -24.63 0.32
CA ASP A 306 -6.30 -23.29 -0.20
C ASP A 306 -6.21 -22.22 0.91
N LEU A 307 -6.31 -22.65 2.16
CA LEU A 307 -6.16 -21.81 3.33
C LEU A 307 -4.69 -21.59 3.77
N ASN A 308 -3.69 -22.17 3.09
CA ASN A 308 -2.27 -21.95 3.36
C ASN A 308 -1.84 -22.32 4.82
N TYR A 309 -1.62 -21.35 5.71
CA TYR A 309 -1.27 -21.59 7.13
C TYR A 309 -2.19 -20.81 8.09
N PRO A 310 -2.40 -21.31 9.34
CA PRO A 310 -3.49 -20.89 10.21
C PRO A 310 -3.31 -19.58 10.97
N PHE A 311 -4.43 -19.13 11.54
CA PHE A 311 -4.51 -18.11 12.58
C PHE A 311 -3.68 -18.46 13.83
N GLN A 312 -3.61 -19.72 14.25
CA GLN A 312 -2.84 -20.15 15.43
C GLN A 312 -1.35 -20.30 15.11
N PHE A 313 -0.67 -19.18 14.85
CA PHE A 313 0.74 -19.15 14.44
C PHE A 313 1.73 -19.39 15.59
N THR A 314 1.28 -19.40 16.84
CA THR A 314 2.11 -19.71 18.02
C THR A 314 1.48 -20.75 18.95
N SER A 315 0.17 -20.68 19.20
CA SER A 315 -0.48 -21.60 20.15
C SER A 315 -0.49 -23.04 19.65
N GLY A 316 -0.42 -23.25 18.33
CA GLY A 316 -0.31 -24.56 17.69
C GLY A 316 0.89 -25.39 18.17
N TRP A 317 1.98 -24.76 18.62
CA TRP A 317 3.15 -25.50 19.16
C TRP A 317 2.85 -26.25 20.45
N LYS A 318 1.84 -25.83 21.23
CA LYS A 318 1.47 -26.52 22.48
C LYS A 318 0.96 -27.94 22.22
N GLN A 319 0.46 -28.19 21.01
CA GLN A 319 -0.02 -29.50 20.55
C GLN A 319 1.13 -30.39 20.05
N LEU A 320 2.31 -29.81 19.81
CA LEU A 320 3.48 -30.49 19.26
C LEU A 320 4.50 -30.73 20.37
N ARG A 321 4.62 -31.99 20.83
CA ARG A 321 5.39 -32.33 22.05
C ARG A 321 6.82 -31.77 22.02
N ALA A 322 7.60 -32.04 20.99
CA ALA A 322 8.99 -31.59 20.93
C ALA A 322 9.11 -30.07 20.77
N ALA A 323 8.28 -29.46 19.91
CA ALA A 323 8.25 -28.01 19.72
C ALA A 323 7.95 -27.29 21.04
N ARG A 324 6.98 -27.79 21.82
CA ARG A 324 6.61 -27.27 23.14
C ARG A 324 7.79 -27.27 24.11
N PHE A 325 8.54 -28.37 24.18
CA PHE A 325 9.72 -28.46 25.05
C PHE A 325 10.87 -27.56 24.56
N GLY A 326 10.96 -27.31 23.26
CA GLY A 326 11.97 -26.44 22.66
C GLY A 326 11.68 -24.94 22.73
N LEU A 327 10.51 -24.50 23.24
CA LEU A 327 10.15 -23.07 23.25
C LEU A 327 11.14 -22.22 24.07
N ALA A 328 11.69 -22.76 25.16
CA ALA A 328 12.71 -22.06 25.95
C ALA A 328 14.01 -21.83 25.15
N THR A 329 14.40 -22.79 24.31
CA THR A 329 15.54 -22.65 23.40
C THR A 329 15.25 -21.57 22.34
N LEU A 330 14.07 -21.63 21.71
CA LEU A 330 13.67 -20.63 20.72
C LEU A 330 13.62 -19.21 21.31
N SER A 331 13.06 -19.07 22.52
CA SER A 331 13.02 -17.81 23.27
C SER A 331 14.43 -17.27 23.55
N ARG A 332 15.38 -18.13 23.97
CA ARG A 332 16.78 -17.75 24.18
C ARG A 332 17.43 -17.26 22.89
N PHE A 333 17.17 -17.94 21.78
CA PHE A 333 17.66 -17.52 20.46
C PHE A 333 17.06 -16.17 20.03
N GLY A 334 15.77 -15.93 20.26
CA GLY A 334 15.13 -14.63 20.04
C GLY A 334 15.83 -13.51 20.81
N LYS A 335 16.17 -13.74 22.09
CA LYS A 335 16.97 -12.79 22.90
C LYS A 335 18.38 -12.58 22.35
N GLU A 336 19.05 -13.65 21.92
CA GLU A 336 20.40 -13.61 21.35
C GLU A 336 20.49 -12.68 20.14
N LEU A 337 19.45 -12.65 19.30
CA LEU A 337 19.39 -11.81 18.10
C LEU A 337 19.07 -10.32 18.40
N GLY A 338 18.47 -10.03 19.55
CA GLY A 338 18.09 -8.67 19.96
C GLY A 338 16.95 -8.04 19.13
N PRO A 339 16.69 -6.73 19.34
CA PRO A 339 15.60 -6.01 18.68
C PRO A 339 15.68 -6.06 17.15
N GLY A 340 14.54 -6.35 16.51
CA GLY A 340 14.40 -6.49 15.06
C GLY A 340 15.01 -7.75 14.45
N GLY A 341 15.70 -8.57 15.26
CA GLY A 341 16.46 -9.74 14.81
C GLY A 341 15.61 -11.00 14.62
N PHE A 342 14.58 -11.21 15.45
CA PHE A 342 13.70 -12.38 15.38
C PHE A 342 12.25 -11.99 15.11
N GLY A 343 11.65 -12.59 14.09
CA GLY A 343 10.26 -12.37 13.72
C GLY A 343 9.50 -13.63 13.33
N LEU A 344 8.17 -13.53 13.40
CA LEU A 344 7.23 -14.60 13.08
C LEU A 344 6.18 -14.11 12.06
N TRP A 345 5.86 -14.93 11.07
CA TRP A 345 4.82 -14.62 10.09
C TRP A 345 3.48 -15.20 10.51
N TRP A 346 2.53 -14.35 10.86
CA TRP A 346 1.20 -14.73 11.31
C TRP A 346 0.28 -14.97 10.12
N GLY A 347 0.02 -16.25 9.84
CA GLY A 347 -0.95 -16.68 8.83
C GLY A 347 -2.35 -16.22 9.11
N ARG A 348 -3.03 -15.77 8.05
CA ARG A 348 -4.45 -15.46 8.10
C ARG A 348 -4.85 -14.61 9.32
N CYS A 349 -4.04 -13.62 9.67
CA CYS A 349 -4.20 -12.87 10.92
C CYS A 349 -5.53 -12.12 11.03
N ALA A 350 -6.24 -11.94 9.91
CA ALA A 350 -7.57 -11.34 9.82
C ALA A 350 -8.72 -12.37 9.80
N GLN A 351 -8.46 -13.66 9.94
CA GLN A 351 -9.47 -14.72 9.83
C GLN A 351 -9.41 -15.59 11.08
N VAL A 352 -10.31 -15.32 12.02
CA VAL A 352 -10.37 -16.02 13.31
C VAL A 352 -10.86 -17.44 13.08
N MET A 353 -10.05 -18.39 13.55
CA MET A 353 -10.31 -19.84 13.53
C MET A 353 -10.22 -20.35 14.97
N GLN A 354 -11.06 -21.31 15.35
CA GLN A 354 -11.07 -21.83 16.73
C GLN A 354 -10.13 -23.02 16.91
N GLY A 355 -9.94 -23.79 15.84
CA GLY A 355 -9.13 -24.99 15.79
C GLY A 355 -8.06 -24.95 14.70
N TRP A 356 -7.28 -26.02 14.69
CA TRP A 356 -6.28 -26.29 13.67
C TRP A 356 -6.94 -27.01 12.48
N ASP A 357 -6.59 -26.60 11.26
CA ASP A 357 -7.14 -27.14 9.99
C ASP A 357 -8.67 -27.08 9.91
N GLU A 358 -9.24 -25.94 10.31
CA GLU A 358 -10.67 -25.64 10.14
C GLU A 358 -10.90 -24.89 8.82
N ALA A 359 -11.86 -25.37 8.01
CA ALA A 359 -12.36 -24.62 6.86
C ALA A 359 -13.11 -23.35 7.28
N GLU A 360 -13.78 -23.41 8.43
CA GLU A 360 -14.61 -22.33 8.92
C GLU A 360 -13.75 -21.27 9.62
N TRP A 361 -14.00 -20.03 9.25
CA TRP A 361 -13.38 -18.87 9.86
C TRP A 361 -14.36 -17.71 9.83
N THR A 362 -14.17 -16.78 10.74
CA THR A 362 -14.89 -15.50 10.74
C THR A 362 -13.89 -14.37 10.51
N LEU A 363 -14.32 -13.29 9.85
CA LEU A 363 -13.47 -12.13 9.72
C LEU A 363 -13.17 -11.57 11.13
N LEU A 364 -11.91 -11.31 11.42
CA LEU A 364 -11.50 -10.67 12.66
C LEU A 364 -12.28 -9.37 12.82
N ASP A 365 -12.86 -9.20 14.00
CA ASP A 365 -13.58 -7.98 14.35
C ASP A 365 -12.88 -7.37 15.57
N PRO A 366 -12.11 -6.28 15.38
CA PRO A 366 -11.38 -5.65 16.48
C PRO A 366 -12.27 -5.17 17.63
N ASP A 367 -13.57 -5.01 17.40
CA ASP A 367 -14.54 -4.61 18.43
C ASP A 367 -15.09 -5.81 19.22
N ASN A 368 -14.93 -7.04 18.70
CA ASN A 368 -15.34 -8.26 19.38
C ASN A 368 -14.28 -8.71 20.39
N ALA A 369 -14.64 -8.75 21.68
CA ALA A 369 -13.73 -9.09 22.76
C ALA A 369 -13.13 -10.50 22.65
N ALA A 370 -13.89 -11.49 22.15
CA ALA A 370 -13.40 -12.86 21.97
C ALA A 370 -12.37 -12.94 20.84
N HIS A 371 -12.66 -12.29 19.71
CA HIS A 371 -11.73 -12.19 18.58
C HIS A 371 -10.41 -11.56 19.01
N ARG A 372 -10.47 -10.46 19.75
CA ARG A 372 -9.29 -9.81 20.34
C ARG A 372 -8.53 -10.73 21.30
N ALA A 373 -9.23 -11.44 22.18
CA ALA A 373 -8.58 -12.33 23.14
C ALA A 373 -7.80 -13.44 22.44
N MET A 374 -8.35 -14.03 21.37
CA MET A 374 -7.67 -15.03 20.56
C MET A 374 -6.46 -14.42 19.83
N ALA A 375 -6.62 -13.24 19.23
CA ALA A 375 -5.54 -12.54 18.54
C ALA A 375 -4.40 -12.15 19.51
N PHE A 376 -4.72 -11.64 20.70
CA PHE A 376 -3.74 -11.32 21.72
C PHE A 376 -3.08 -12.57 22.29
N HIS A 377 -3.79 -13.70 22.41
CA HIS A 377 -3.17 -14.95 22.86
C HIS A 377 -1.98 -15.34 21.97
N GLU A 378 -2.13 -15.22 20.66
CA GLU A 378 -1.05 -15.55 19.73
C GLU A 378 0.12 -14.57 19.83
N LEU A 379 -0.16 -13.28 19.94
CA LEU A 379 0.88 -12.25 20.05
C LEU A 379 1.59 -12.26 21.42
N ASP A 380 0.90 -12.55 22.52
CA ASP A 380 1.49 -12.70 23.85
C ASP A 380 2.51 -13.86 23.84
N LEU A 381 2.19 -14.96 23.16
CA LEU A 381 3.11 -16.08 22.97
C LEU A 381 4.29 -15.71 22.06
N ALA A 382 4.06 -14.95 20.98
CA ALA A 382 5.14 -14.42 20.14
C ALA A 382 6.11 -13.53 20.94
N GLN A 383 5.57 -12.61 21.76
CA GLN A 383 6.35 -11.74 22.63
C GLN A 383 7.15 -12.54 23.68
N ALA A 384 6.57 -13.59 24.25
CA ALA A 384 7.27 -14.48 25.19
C ALA A 384 8.49 -15.19 24.56
N LEU A 385 8.50 -15.34 23.24
CA LEU A 385 9.63 -15.83 22.46
C LEU A 385 10.62 -14.75 22.03
N HIS A 386 10.43 -13.50 22.47
CA HIS A 386 11.23 -12.34 22.06
C HIS A 386 11.15 -12.09 20.54
N ALA A 387 10.01 -12.44 19.93
CA ALA A 387 9.71 -11.97 18.59
C ALA A 387 9.51 -10.44 18.65
N SER A 388 10.30 -9.73 17.86
CA SER A 388 10.27 -8.27 17.76
C SER A 388 9.69 -7.79 16.43
N VAL A 389 9.37 -8.72 15.53
CA VAL A 389 8.69 -8.44 14.27
C VAL A 389 7.59 -9.47 14.01
N VAL A 390 6.40 -9.02 13.64
CA VAL A 390 5.31 -9.89 13.21
C VAL A 390 4.83 -9.49 11.80
N GLY A 391 4.91 -10.44 10.87
CA GLY A 391 4.27 -10.32 9.56
C GLY A 391 2.79 -10.66 9.66
N LEU A 392 1.94 -9.86 9.03
CA LEU A 392 0.49 -9.93 9.12
C LEU A 392 -0.09 -10.37 7.78
N ASP A 393 -0.14 -11.69 7.58
CA ASP A 393 -0.67 -12.28 6.36
C ASP A 393 -2.17 -12.00 6.21
N THR A 394 -2.59 -11.63 5.00
CA THR A 394 -3.98 -11.32 4.64
C THR A 394 -4.67 -10.25 5.49
N ILE A 395 -3.93 -9.36 6.17
CA ILE A 395 -4.55 -8.29 6.95
C ILE A 395 -5.48 -7.40 6.11
N SER A 396 -5.24 -7.33 4.79
CA SER A 396 -6.09 -6.65 3.81
C SER A 396 -7.50 -7.23 3.68
N ARG A 397 -7.81 -8.38 4.31
CA ARG A 397 -9.18 -8.88 4.44
C ARG A 397 -10.02 -8.00 5.38
N LEU A 398 -9.38 -7.32 6.33
CA LEU A 398 -10.05 -6.29 7.11
C LEU A 398 -10.30 -5.06 6.22
N PRO A 399 -11.43 -4.37 6.39
CA PRO A 399 -11.55 -3.01 5.89
C PRO A 399 -10.38 -2.17 6.42
N ALA A 400 -9.71 -1.42 5.54
CA ALA A 400 -8.43 -0.80 5.89
C ALA A 400 -8.53 0.19 7.07
N TRP A 401 -9.68 0.87 7.25
CA TRP A 401 -9.92 1.70 8.43
C TRP A 401 -9.98 0.87 9.74
N LYS A 402 -10.55 -0.34 9.70
CA LYS A 402 -10.49 -1.28 10.84
C LYS A 402 -9.07 -1.78 11.06
N ALA A 403 -8.34 -2.11 9.98
CA ALA A 403 -6.93 -2.51 10.07
C ALA A 403 -6.06 -1.42 10.72
N TYR A 404 -6.29 -0.14 10.41
CA TYR A 404 -5.57 0.99 11.01
C TYR A 404 -5.79 1.07 12.53
N HIS A 405 -7.04 1.05 12.99
CA HIS A 405 -7.34 1.05 14.44
C HIS A 405 -6.82 -0.20 15.14
N TRP A 406 -6.87 -1.34 14.47
CA TRP A 406 -6.32 -2.58 14.99
C TRP A 406 -4.79 -2.49 15.15
N LEU A 407 -4.07 -2.01 14.14
CA LEU A 407 -2.62 -1.79 14.22
C LEU A 407 -2.25 -0.80 15.34
N LYS A 408 -3.03 0.28 15.55
CA LYS A 408 -2.81 1.17 16.71
C LYS A 408 -2.95 0.42 18.03
N THR A 409 -3.95 -0.45 18.14
CA THR A 409 -4.17 -1.28 19.34
C THR A 409 -3.02 -2.25 19.56
N LEU A 410 -2.56 -2.93 18.50
CA LEU A 410 -1.43 -3.85 18.56
C LEU A 410 -0.16 -3.13 19.02
N ARG A 411 0.14 -1.97 18.43
CA ARG A 411 1.34 -1.19 18.79
C ARG A 411 1.28 -0.60 20.19
N ALA A 412 0.11 -0.18 20.66
CA ALA A 412 -0.05 0.27 22.03
C ALA A 412 0.19 -0.86 23.04
N ARG A 413 -0.22 -2.10 22.72
CA ARG A 413 0.02 -3.27 23.57
C ARG A 413 1.45 -3.81 23.47
N TYR A 414 2.04 -3.77 22.29
CA TYR A 414 3.37 -4.32 21.98
C TYR A 414 4.28 -3.22 21.38
N PRO A 415 4.70 -2.21 22.16
CA PRO A 415 5.42 -1.05 21.64
C PRO A 415 6.79 -1.38 21.02
N GLU A 416 7.41 -2.48 21.46
CA GLU A 416 8.71 -2.96 20.94
C GLU A 416 8.57 -3.87 19.71
N MET A 417 7.34 -4.23 19.33
CA MET A 417 7.07 -5.13 18.22
C MET A 417 6.77 -4.33 16.95
N LYS A 418 7.55 -4.56 15.89
CA LYS A 418 7.27 -4.05 14.54
C LYS A 418 6.26 -4.94 13.84
N PHE A 419 5.32 -4.33 13.13
CA PHE A 419 4.35 -5.05 12.30
C PHE A 419 4.63 -4.81 10.82
N VAL A 420 4.35 -5.83 10.00
CA VAL A 420 4.50 -5.79 8.54
C VAL A 420 3.21 -6.27 7.89
N VAL A 421 2.58 -5.47 7.04
CA VAL A 421 1.33 -5.83 6.37
C VAL A 421 1.58 -6.54 5.03
N GLU A 422 0.89 -7.67 4.80
CA GLU A 422 0.81 -8.32 3.48
C GLU A 422 -0.64 -8.40 3.00
N PRO A 423 -0.92 -8.03 1.73
CA PRO A 423 -0.03 -7.40 0.75
C PRO A 423 0.29 -5.93 1.12
N LEU A 424 0.97 -5.22 0.22
CA LEU A 424 1.18 -3.77 0.29
C LEU A 424 -0.08 -3.04 0.79
N GLY A 425 0.05 -2.38 1.94
CA GLY A 425 -1.03 -1.58 2.51
C GLY A 425 -1.23 -0.26 1.76
N ALA A 426 -2.38 0.37 1.98
CA ALA A 426 -2.59 1.76 1.61
C ALA A 426 -1.62 2.67 2.38
N ASP A 427 -1.35 3.85 1.83
CA ASP A 427 -0.44 4.87 2.38
C ASP A 427 -0.62 5.13 3.89
N PHE A 428 -1.86 5.25 4.39
CA PHE A 428 -2.11 5.54 5.80
C PHE A 428 -1.83 4.34 6.71
N LEU A 429 -1.95 3.10 6.22
CA LEU A 429 -1.51 1.91 6.95
C LEU A 429 0.01 1.86 7.05
N HIS A 430 0.70 2.34 6.02
CA HIS A 430 2.15 2.41 5.97
C HIS A 430 2.76 3.40 6.98
N THR A 431 1.95 4.25 7.61
CA THR A 431 2.38 5.07 8.76
C THR A 431 2.56 4.25 10.04
N LEU A 432 1.85 3.12 10.17
CA LEU A 432 1.82 2.31 11.39
C LEU A 432 2.62 1.01 11.27
N ALA A 433 2.76 0.47 10.06
CA ALA A 433 3.41 -0.80 9.82
C ALA A 433 4.20 -0.77 8.51
N ALA A 434 5.29 -1.53 8.46
CA ALA A 434 6.01 -1.77 7.23
C ALA A 434 5.12 -2.51 6.22
N SER A 435 5.42 -2.44 4.92
CA SER A 435 4.66 -3.13 3.88
C SER A 435 5.43 -4.27 3.23
N TYR A 436 4.73 -5.25 2.68
CA TYR A 436 5.32 -6.37 1.94
C TYR A 436 4.96 -6.35 0.45
N VAL A 437 5.95 -6.52 -0.42
CA VAL A 437 5.81 -6.67 -1.87
C VAL A 437 6.60 -7.87 -2.39
N TYR A 438 6.24 -8.35 -3.58
CA TYR A 438 7.02 -9.37 -4.28
C TYR A 438 8.17 -8.70 -5.05
N GLY A 439 9.43 -8.92 -4.64
CA GLY A 439 10.61 -8.43 -5.36
C GLY A 439 11.00 -9.27 -6.58
N THR A 440 10.54 -10.53 -6.62
CA THR A 440 10.57 -11.42 -7.78
C THR A 440 9.20 -12.10 -7.91
N GLY A 441 8.79 -12.46 -9.12
CA GLY A 441 7.44 -12.99 -9.34
C GLY A 441 7.23 -13.68 -10.67
N THR A 442 6.01 -14.21 -10.85
CA THR A 442 5.52 -14.74 -12.12
C THR A 442 4.99 -13.64 -13.02
N ALA A 443 4.71 -13.95 -14.29
CA ALA A 443 4.03 -13.03 -15.22
C ALA A 443 2.73 -12.45 -14.64
N ALA A 444 1.97 -13.26 -13.87
CA ALA A 444 0.75 -12.82 -13.21
C ALA A 444 1.02 -11.81 -12.06
N GLN A 445 2.22 -11.86 -11.47
CA GLN A 445 2.64 -10.96 -10.39
C GLN A 445 3.41 -9.74 -10.91
N VAL A 446 3.78 -9.68 -12.21
CA VAL A 446 4.61 -8.60 -12.79
C VAL A 446 4.09 -7.21 -12.51
N ARG A 447 2.77 -7.01 -12.32
CA ARG A 447 2.22 -5.70 -11.96
C ARG A 447 2.65 -5.21 -10.58
N ARG A 448 2.97 -6.12 -9.67
CA ARG A 448 3.33 -5.86 -8.27
C ARG A 448 4.82 -5.99 -7.99
N ILE A 449 5.63 -6.33 -9.01
CA ILE A 449 7.09 -6.40 -8.87
C ILE A 449 7.64 -4.98 -9.04
N PRO A 450 8.42 -4.47 -8.07
CA PRO A 450 9.11 -3.20 -8.22
C PRO A 450 9.96 -3.15 -9.49
N THR A 451 9.84 -2.05 -10.21
CA THR A 451 10.63 -1.68 -11.38
C THR A 451 11.58 -0.51 -11.10
N GLY A 452 11.38 0.17 -9.97
CA GLY A 452 12.24 1.23 -9.45
C GLY A 452 11.96 1.54 -7.98
N PRO A 453 12.51 2.65 -7.45
CA PRO A 453 12.19 3.15 -6.12
C PRO A 453 10.69 3.39 -5.93
N PHE A 454 10.21 3.26 -4.70
CA PHE A 454 8.80 3.49 -4.37
C PHE A 454 8.53 4.99 -4.17
N LEU A 455 8.64 5.77 -5.25
CA LEU A 455 8.63 7.24 -5.21
C LEU A 455 7.43 7.84 -4.47
N LEU A 456 6.23 7.29 -4.63
CA LEU A 456 5.05 7.80 -3.92
C LEU A 456 5.09 7.51 -2.41
N ALA A 457 5.63 6.35 -2.01
CA ALA A 457 5.82 6.04 -0.59
C ALA A 457 6.91 6.91 0.03
N ASP A 458 8.04 7.12 -0.67
CA ASP A 458 9.07 8.07 -0.25
C ASP A 458 8.47 9.47 -0.08
N PHE A 459 7.67 9.93 -1.05
CA PHE A 459 7.02 11.24 -1.04
C PHE A 459 6.07 11.47 0.15
N LEU A 460 5.18 10.50 0.39
CA LEU A 460 4.14 10.61 1.43
C LEU A 460 4.67 10.28 2.82
N ASN A 461 5.47 9.21 2.92
CA ASN A 461 5.95 8.58 4.13
C ASN A 461 7.49 8.49 4.16
N PRO A 462 8.23 9.61 4.26
CA PRO A 462 9.68 9.56 4.46
C PRO A 462 10.05 8.64 5.62
N GLY A 463 11.01 7.75 5.40
CA GLY A 463 11.42 6.74 6.39
C GLY A 463 10.58 5.45 6.39
N HIS A 464 9.68 5.26 5.42
CA HIS A 464 8.94 4.01 5.31
C HIS A 464 9.84 2.78 5.12
N GLU A 465 9.26 1.59 5.34
CA GLU A 465 9.96 0.31 5.22
C GLU A 465 9.09 -0.62 4.38
N THR A 466 9.57 -0.98 3.19
CA THR A 466 8.89 -1.93 2.31
C THR A 466 9.79 -3.14 2.09
N TRP A 467 9.30 -4.32 2.45
CA TRP A 467 10.00 -5.59 2.31
C TRP A 467 9.74 -6.15 0.92
N ALA A 468 10.80 -6.48 0.16
CA ALA A 468 10.69 -7.06 -1.17
C ALA A 468 11.16 -8.51 -1.18
N ARG A 469 10.22 -9.44 -1.38
CA ARG A 469 10.48 -10.89 -1.41
C ARG A 469 11.33 -11.30 -2.60
N ILE A 470 12.45 -11.96 -2.33
CA ILE A 470 13.29 -12.59 -3.35
C ILE A 470 13.13 -14.10 -3.24
N ASP A 471 12.42 -14.66 -4.20
CA ASP A 471 12.21 -16.10 -4.34
C ASP A 471 13.21 -16.73 -5.32
N ALA A 472 13.96 -17.74 -4.87
CA ALA A 472 14.92 -18.46 -5.69
C ALA A 472 14.30 -19.11 -6.93
N THR A 473 13.07 -19.62 -6.83
CA THR A 473 12.37 -20.27 -7.94
C THR A 473 12.11 -19.28 -9.08
N ASN A 474 11.74 -18.05 -8.73
CA ASN A 474 11.52 -16.99 -9.71
C ASN A 474 12.84 -16.55 -10.36
N ILE A 475 13.92 -16.41 -9.58
CA ILE A 475 15.26 -16.09 -10.12
C ILE A 475 15.74 -17.17 -11.10
N LYS A 476 15.56 -18.47 -10.78
CA LYS A 476 15.90 -19.56 -11.70
C LYS A 476 15.15 -19.45 -13.01
N ARG A 477 13.83 -19.24 -12.93
CA ARG A 477 12.99 -19.11 -14.12
C ARG A 477 13.39 -17.91 -14.98
N GLU A 478 13.66 -16.76 -14.37
CA GLU A 478 14.16 -15.57 -15.06
C GLU A 478 15.51 -15.82 -15.75
N ALA A 479 16.36 -16.67 -15.16
CA ALA A 479 17.65 -17.05 -15.72
C ALA A 479 17.60 -18.22 -16.73
N GLY A 480 16.42 -18.77 -17.02
CA GLY A 480 16.26 -19.91 -17.93
C GLY A 480 16.84 -21.23 -17.39
N LEU A 481 17.00 -21.36 -16.07
CA LEU A 481 17.55 -22.55 -15.42
C LEU A 481 16.49 -23.64 -15.25
N ALA A 482 16.93 -24.89 -15.25
CA ALA A 482 16.06 -26.04 -15.04
C ALA A 482 15.49 -26.07 -13.62
N GLN A 483 14.31 -26.69 -13.45
CA GLN A 483 13.60 -26.70 -12.17
C GLN A 483 14.42 -27.34 -11.02
N HIS A 484 15.21 -28.35 -11.32
CA HIS A 484 16.04 -29.09 -10.36
C HIS A 484 17.33 -28.36 -9.97
N GLU A 485 17.75 -27.35 -10.73
CA GLU A 485 18.93 -26.55 -10.39
C GLU A 485 18.64 -25.64 -9.19
N SER A 486 19.68 -25.20 -8.50
CA SER A 486 19.58 -24.15 -7.47
C SER A 486 19.76 -22.78 -8.11
N ALA A 487 19.13 -21.74 -7.56
CA ALA A 487 19.38 -20.38 -8.01
C ALA A 487 20.85 -20.03 -7.72
N PRO A 488 21.66 -19.62 -8.72
CA PRO A 488 23.02 -19.20 -8.46
C PRO A 488 23.02 -18.04 -7.46
N GLU A 489 23.79 -18.19 -6.38
CA GLU A 489 23.87 -17.23 -5.28
C GLU A 489 24.13 -15.79 -5.78
N HIS A 490 25.01 -15.63 -6.76
CA HIS A 490 25.34 -14.32 -7.33
C HIS A 490 24.14 -13.62 -8.01
N LEU A 491 23.15 -14.37 -8.53
CA LEU A 491 21.92 -13.81 -9.10
C LEU A 491 20.96 -13.35 -8.00
N VAL A 492 20.81 -14.15 -6.94
CA VAL A 492 20.02 -13.78 -5.75
C VAL A 492 20.60 -12.52 -5.11
N ARG A 493 21.93 -12.48 -4.91
CA ARG A 493 22.63 -11.30 -4.38
C ARG A 493 22.47 -10.08 -5.28
N ARG A 494 22.60 -10.23 -6.60
CA ARG A 494 22.40 -9.13 -7.56
C ARG A 494 21.01 -8.52 -7.43
N LYS A 495 19.96 -9.35 -7.34
CA LYS A 495 18.59 -8.87 -7.11
C LYS A 495 18.44 -8.19 -5.75
N ALA A 496 19.07 -8.72 -4.70
CA ALA A 496 19.05 -8.11 -3.37
C ALA A 496 19.70 -6.72 -3.37
N VAL A 497 20.86 -6.56 -4.02
CA VAL A 497 21.53 -5.26 -4.20
C VAL A 497 20.67 -4.30 -5.01
N GLN A 498 20.06 -4.76 -6.11
CA GLN A 498 19.17 -3.94 -6.93
C GLN A 498 18.00 -3.37 -6.10
N LEU A 499 17.28 -4.23 -5.39
CA LEU A 499 16.13 -3.83 -4.57
C LEU A 499 16.55 -2.94 -3.40
N ALA A 500 17.69 -3.23 -2.76
CA ALA A 500 18.26 -2.42 -1.70
C ALA A 500 18.62 -1.01 -2.18
N ASN A 501 19.22 -0.88 -3.37
CA ASN A 501 19.53 0.42 -3.97
C ASN A 501 18.27 1.24 -4.30
N TRP A 502 17.14 0.59 -4.53
CA TRP A 502 15.84 1.24 -4.69
C TRP A 502 15.14 1.56 -3.37
N GLY A 503 15.72 1.20 -2.22
CA GLY A 503 15.18 1.48 -0.88
C GLY A 503 14.37 0.36 -0.24
N TYR A 504 14.15 -0.76 -0.93
CA TYR A 504 13.44 -1.90 -0.37
C TYR A 504 14.35 -2.72 0.55
N VAL A 505 13.78 -3.25 1.63
CA VAL A 505 14.44 -4.25 2.48
C VAL A 505 14.34 -5.61 1.81
N PRO A 506 15.45 -6.25 1.38
CA PRO A 506 15.38 -7.57 0.78
C PRO A 506 14.96 -8.62 1.81
N ILE A 507 13.91 -9.41 1.53
CA ILE A 507 13.58 -10.62 2.28
C ILE A 507 13.86 -11.86 1.43
N LEU A 508 14.87 -12.63 1.83
CA LEU A 508 15.43 -13.73 1.06
C LEU A 508 14.72 -15.03 1.38
N HIS A 509 14.02 -15.61 0.41
CA HIS A 509 13.59 -17.02 0.42
C HIS A 509 14.62 -17.89 -0.33
N ALA A 510 15.91 -17.60 -0.10
CA ALA A 510 17.03 -18.17 -0.83
C ALA A 510 18.32 -17.99 -0.02
N HIS A 511 19.32 -18.86 -0.25
CA HIS A 511 20.67 -18.65 0.28
C HIS A 511 21.47 -17.71 -0.62
N ALA A 512 22.01 -16.66 0.01
CA ALA A 512 22.96 -15.74 -0.58
C ALA A 512 23.70 -14.93 0.50
N ASP A 513 24.97 -14.65 0.25
CA ASP A 513 25.77 -13.67 0.98
C ASP A 513 25.26 -12.25 0.72
N VAL A 514 24.74 -11.62 1.77
CA VAL A 514 24.20 -10.26 1.74
C VAL A 514 24.99 -9.30 2.62
N ARG A 515 26.25 -9.63 2.92
CA ARG A 515 27.19 -8.68 3.50
C ARG A 515 27.24 -7.40 2.65
N GLY A 516 27.08 -6.26 3.32
CA GLY A 516 27.06 -4.94 2.69
C GLY A 516 25.76 -4.58 1.96
N VAL A 517 24.74 -5.43 1.97
CA VAL A 517 23.45 -5.12 1.33
C VAL A 517 22.54 -4.47 2.36
N PHE A 518 22.35 -3.15 2.26
CA PHE A 518 21.44 -2.40 3.11
C PHE A 518 20.48 -1.60 2.25
N ALA A 519 19.20 -1.58 2.62
CA ALA A 519 18.21 -0.78 1.94
C ALA A 519 18.58 0.71 2.03
N ALA A 520 18.82 1.33 0.89
CA ALA A 520 19.24 2.73 0.79
C ALA A 520 18.18 3.66 1.41
N PRO A 521 18.56 4.83 1.96
CA PRO A 521 17.60 5.83 2.42
C PRO A 521 16.89 6.45 1.21
N SER A 522 15.87 5.77 0.68
CA SER A 522 15.31 6.09 -0.63
C SER A 522 14.76 7.49 -0.73
N TRP A 523 14.14 8.03 0.33
CA TRP A 523 13.77 9.45 0.41
C TRP A 523 14.89 10.39 -0.03
N ASP A 524 16.12 10.14 0.42
CA ASP A 524 17.25 11.04 0.14
C ASP A 524 17.84 10.90 -1.26
N LEU A 525 17.59 9.76 -1.90
CA LEU A 525 18.16 9.40 -3.20
C LEU A 525 17.17 9.50 -4.35
N SER A 526 15.89 9.26 -4.07
CA SER A 526 14.83 9.10 -5.06
C SER A 526 14.02 10.39 -5.22
N ILE A 527 13.96 11.25 -4.20
CA ILE A 527 13.20 12.50 -4.22
C ILE A 527 14.14 13.69 -4.46
N PRO A 528 13.91 14.48 -5.52
CA PRO A 528 14.69 15.69 -5.81
C PRO A 528 14.79 16.64 -4.63
N VAL A 529 15.94 17.30 -4.49
CA VAL A 529 16.23 18.22 -3.38
C VAL A 529 15.17 19.33 -3.30
N ASP A 530 14.76 19.92 -4.42
CA ASP A 530 13.75 20.98 -4.44
C ASP A 530 12.38 20.49 -3.91
N ILE A 531 12.00 19.24 -4.23
CA ILE A 531 10.77 18.64 -3.68
C ILE A 531 10.92 18.34 -2.18
N ARG A 532 12.11 17.96 -1.71
CA ARG A 532 12.40 17.77 -0.28
C ARG A 532 12.41 19.10 0.48
N GLU A 533 12.92 20.17 -0.10
CA GLU A 533 12.91 21.51 0.50
C GLU A 533 11.49 22.07 0.61
N LEU A 534 10.66 21.85 -0.42
CA LEU A 534 9.21 22.13 -0.37
C LEU A 534 8.52 21.37 0.78
N VAL A 535 9.04 20.20 1.16
CA VAL A 535 8.54 19.44 2.31
C VAL A 535 8.96 20.08 3.63
N SER A 536 10.25 20.33 3.83
CA SER A 536 10.78 20.84 5.09
C SER A 536 10.17 22.19 5.47
N ALA A 537 9.98 23.09 4.51
CA ALA A 537 9.39 24.41 4.76
C ALA A 537 7.95 24.32 5.29
N HIS A 538 7.16 23.37 4.79
CA HIS A 538 5.79 23.14 5.27
C HIS A 538 5.75 22.55 6.68
N ASP A 539 6.61 21.56 6.95
CA ASP A 539 6.69 20.92 8.27
C ASP A 539 7.16 21.92 9.35
N ASP A 540 8.11 22.81 9.02
CA ASP A 540 8.58 23.86 9.91
C ASP A 540 7.50 24.92 10.19
N ALA A 541 6.76 25.36 9.16
CA ALA A 541 5.65 26.29 9.32
C ALA A 541 4.51 25.72 10.19
N ALA A 542 4.23 24.42 10.06
CA ALA A 542 3.25 23.73 10.90
C ALA A 542 3.71 23.62 12.36
N ARG A 543 5.00 23.36 12.60
CA ARG A 543 5.58 23.33 13.96
C ARG A 543 5.54 24.71 14.62
N GLN A 544 5.88 25.77 13.89
CA GLN A 544 5.83 27.15 14.43
C GLN A 544 4.42 27.54 14.88
N LYS A 545 3.38 27.29 14.07
CA LYS A 545 1.97 27.56 14.45
C LYS A 545 1.51 26.79 15.68
N THR A 546 1.98 25.54 15.84
CA THR A 546 1.65 24.72 17.02
C THR A 546 2.27 25.31 18.29
N ASN A 547 3.51 25.80 18.20
CA ASN A 547 4.19 26.45 19.33
C ASN A 547 3.56 27.79 19.71
N GLU A 548 3.07 28.58 18.75
CA GLU A 548 2.37 29.84 19.01
C GLU A 548 1.04 29.62 19.75
N HIS A 549 0.25 28.61 19.36
CA HIS A 549 -0.97 28.24 20.08
C HIS A 549 -0.71 27.66 21.47
N ALA A 550 0.42 27.00 21.70
CA ALA A 550 0.77 26.50 23.04
C ALA A 550 1.29 27.61 23.97
N ALA A 551 1.72 28.75 23.42
CA ALA A 551 2.20 29.90 24.16
C ALA A 551 1.10 30.94 24.48
N GLN A 552 -0.07 30.83 23.84
CA GLN A 552 -1.30 31.58 24.14
C GLN A 552 -2.15 30.80 25.13
#